data_AF-A0AAN6XUB2-F1
#
_entry.id   AF-A0AAN6XUB2-F1
#
_cell.length_a   1.000
_cell.length_b   1.000
_cell.length_c   1.000
_cell.angle_alpha   90.00
_cell.angle_beta   90.00
_cell.angle_gamma   90.00
#
_symmetry.space_group_name_H-M   'P 1'
#
loop_
_entity.id
_entity.type
_entity.pdbx_description
1 polymer ?
#
loop_
_entity_poly.entity_id
_entity_poly.type
_entity_poly.pdbx_seq_one_letter_code
_entity_poly.pdbx_strand_id
1 'polypeptide(L)'
;TADRQRVVPIPPEIEGVIDTAYWGKLGYTLNDDATPQQLHSMLGTAAVIWTDEKLPPQEVFEKIQDVFEDWTDVMWQKVEMPIMKFFRSFLMESGTWMKLDRRSVRENCVEAIMRDRFRMWFNSDLK
;
A
#
# COMPACT_ATOMS: atom_id res chain seq x y z
N THR A 1 16.32 2.69 23.49
CA THR A 1 17.27 2.75 22.37
C THR A 1 16.75 3.81 21.44
N ALA A 2 17.51 4.87 21.18
CA ALA A 2 17.03 6.01 20.41
C ALA A 2 16.67 5.54 18.99
N ASP A 3 15.38 5.57 18.70
CA ASP A 3 14.79 5.20 17.44
C ASP A 3 15.35 6.15 16.38
N ARG A 4 16.30 5.67 15.57
CA ARG A 4 16.79 6.44 14.43
C ARG A 4 15.61 6.51 13.47
N GLN A 5 14.86 7.61 13.52
CA GLN A 5 13.86 7.95 12.51
C GLN A 5 14.52 7.80 11.15
N ARG A 6 14.23 6.69 10.47
CA ARG A 6 14.67 6.44 9.10
C ARG A 6 14.00 7.55 8.30
N VAL A 7 14.79 8.46 7.74
CA VAL A 7 14.26 9.51 6.86
C VAL A 7 13.80 8.80 5.59
N VAL A 8 12.51 8.52 5.51
CA VAL A 8 11.89 7.93 4.33
C VAL A 8 11.72 9.05 3.31
N PRO A 9 12.39 9.03 2.14
CA PRO A 9 12.21 10.07 1.15
C PRO A 9 10.79 9.99 0.56
N ILE A 10 10.16 11.13 0.34
CA ILE A 10 8.86 11.22 -0.33
C ILE A 10 9.11 11.17 -1.84
N PRO A 11 8.52 10.21 -2.57
CA PRO A 11 8.61 10.17 -4.03
C PRO A 11 7.93 11.40 -4.66
N PRO A 12 8.57 12.07 -5.65
CA PRO A 12 8.01 13.27 -6.28
C PRO A 12 6.63 13.05 -6.90
N GLU A 13 6.31 11.82 -7.32
CA GLU A 13 5.03 11.47 -7.94
C GLU A 13 3.83 11.61 -6.98
N ILE A 14 4.08 11.61 -5.67
CA ILE A 14 3.03 11.62 -4.63
C ILE A 14 3.19 12.75 -3.62
N GLU A 15 4.24 13.57 -3.72
CA GLU A 15 4.55 14.66 -2.78
C GLU A 15 3.36 15.61 -2.57
N GLY A 16 2.61 15.91 -3.63
CA GLY A 16 1.48 16.84 -3.58
C GLY A 16 0.18 16.29 -2.97
N VAL A 17 0.12 15.00 -2.65
CA VAL A 17 -1.11 14.34 -2.16
C VAL A 17 -0.97 13.69 -0.79
N ILE A 18 0.20 13.78 -0.16
CA ILE A 18 0.46 13.19 1.16
C ILE A 18 0.36 14.22 2.28
N ASP A 19 0.23 13.72 3.51
CA ASP A 19 0.38 14.44 4.76
C ASP A 19 1.81 14.20 5.29
N THR A 20 2.67 15.21 5.16
CA THR A 20 4.07 15.13 5.58
C THR A 20 4.24 14.92 7.08
N ALA A 21 3.25 15.27 7.91
CA ALA A 21 3.28 14.99 9.35
C ALA A 21 2.98 13.52 9.67
N TYR A 22 2.33 12.80 8.75
CA TYR A 22 2.04 11.37 8.84
C TYR A 22 3.02 10.48 8.06
N TRP A 23 3.85 11.06 7.20
CA TRP A 23 4.85 10.32 6.43
C TRP A 23 5.87 9.59 7.33
N GLY A 24 6.24 8.36 6.96
CA GLY A 24 7.21 7.55 7.71
C GLY A 24 6.62 6.82 8.93
N LYS A 25 5.32 6.97 9.22
CA LYS A 25 4.67 6.42 10.40
C LYS A 25 3.83 5.18 10.08
N LEU A 26 4.49 4.04 9.86
CA LEU A 26 3.81 2.74 9.81
C LEU A 26 3.42 2.28 11.22
N GLY A 27 2.21 1.74 11.36
CA GLY A 27 1.68 1.23 12.63
C GLY A 27 0.72 2.15 13.38
N TYR A 28 0.41 3.33 12.83
CA TYR A 28 -0.71 4.12 13.33
C TYR A 28 -2.03 3.57 12.79
N THR A 29 -2.95 3.21 13.69
CA THR A 29 -4.30 2.82 13.31
C THR A 29 -5.07 4.04 12.81
N LEU A 30 -5.49 4.00 11.55
CA LEU A 30 -6.40 4.97 10.97
C LEU A 30 -7.84 4.45 11.08
N ASN A 31 -8.81 5.36 11.06
CA ASN A 31 -10.23 5.05 11.09
C ASN A 31 -10.96 5.71 9.92
N ASP A 32 -12.27 5.55 9.86
CA ASP A 32 -13.12 6.12 8.80
C ASP A 32 -13.10 7.65 8.74
N ASP A 33 -12.61 8.36 9.76
CA ASP A 33 -12.47 9.82 9.77
C ASP A 33 -11.13 10.30 9.20
N ALA A 34 -10.20 9.38 8.90
CA ALA A 34 -8.90 9.72 8.33
C ALA A 34 -9.06 10.54 7.04
N THR A 35 -8.19 11.54 6.88
CA THR A 35 -8.17 12.35 5.66
C THR A 35 -7.58 11.53 4.51
N PRO A 36 -7.92 11.85 3.24
CA PRO A 36 -7.27 11.26 2.08
C PRO A 36 -5.74 11.31 2.19
N GLN A 37 -5.18 12.46 2.57
CA GLN A 37 -3.74 12.65 2.69
C GLN A 37 -3.09 11.73 3.73
N GLN A 38 -3.76 11.45 4.86
CA GLN A 38 -3.27 10.50 5.87
C GLN A 38 -3.23 9.08 5.32
N LEU A 39 -4.29 8.66 4.62
CA LEU A 39 -4.36 7.35 3.96
C LEU A 39 -3.29 7.22 2.87
N HIS A 40 -3.12 8.28 2.07
CA HIS A 40 -2.08 8.32 1.03
C HIS A 40 -0.68 8.19 1.63
N SER A 41 -0.43 8.85 2.76
CA SER A 41 0.84 8.79 3.46
C SER A 41 1.13 7.39 3.96
N MET A 42 0.13 6.69 4.49
CA MET A 42 0.29 5.30 4.96
C MET A 42 0.66 4.37 3.80
N LEU A 43 -0.10 4.40 2.70
CA LEU A 43 0.18 3.58 1.51
C LEU A 43 1.54 3.89 0.89
N GLY A 44 1.85 5.18 0.73
CA GLY A 44 3.12 5.63 0.17
C GLY A 44 4.30 5.23 1.05
N THR A 45 4.19 5.43 2.35
CA THR A 45 5.23 5.04 3.32
C THR A 45 5.45 3.52 3.27
N ALA A 46 4.38 2.73 3.25
CA ALA A 46 4.44 1.28 3.17
C ALA A 46 5.21 0.83 1.94
N ALA A 47 4.83 1.32 0.75
CA ALA A 47 5.51 1.01 -0.49
C ALA A 47 7.00 1.37 -0.46
N VAL A 48 7.37 2.57 0.03
CA VAL A 48 8.78 2.98 0.06
C VAL A 48 9.59 2.15 1.05
N ILE A 49 9.09 1.96 2.28
CA ILE A 49 9.80 1.19 3.30
C ILE A 49 9.98 -0.26 2.85
N TRP A 50 8.94 -0.90 2.35
CA TRP A 50 9.01 -2.32 1.95
C TRP A 50 9.83 -2.54 0.68
N THR A 51 9.90 -1.54 -0.21
CA THR A 51 10.84 -1.53 -1.32
C THR A 51 12.29 -1.47 -0.84
N ASP A 52 12.59 -0.57 0.10
CA ASP A 52 13.94 -0.41 0.68
C ASP A 52 14.36 -1.65 1.48
N GLU A 53 13.41 -2.33 2.12
CA GLU A 53 13.61 -3.61 2.82
C GLU A 53 13.79 -4.80 1.87
N LYS A 54 13.48 -4.66 0.58
CA LYS A 54 13.57 -5.73 -0.45
C LYS A 54 12.84 -7.00 -0.04
N LEU A 55 11.66 -6.84 0.55
CA LEU A 55 10.88 -7.95 1.05
C LEU A 55 10.48 -8.90 -0.10
N PRO A 56 10.50 -10.22 0.14
CA PRO A 56 9.95 -11.17 -0.83
C PRO A 56 8.43 -10.95 -0.99
N PRO A 57 7.84 -11.30 -2.15
CA PRO A 57 6.43 -11.06 -2.44
C PRO A 57 5.47 -11.57 -1.35
N GLN A 58 5.77 -12.73 -0.77
CA GLN A 58 4.96 -13.31 0.30
C GLN A 58 4.97 -12.44 1.57
N GLU A 59 6.14 -11.92 1.97
CA GLU A 59 6.26 -11.07 3.16
C GLU A 59 5.64 -9.68 2.92
N VAL A 60 5.76 -9.15 1.69
CA VAL A 60 5.02 -7.94 1.29
C VAL A 60 3.53 -8.14 1.49
N PHE A 61 3.00 -9.29 1.05
CA PHE A 61 1.59 -9.61 1.22
C PHE A 61 1.20 -9.73 2.70
N GLU A 62 1.97 -10.45 3.51
CA GLU A 62 1.71 -10.59 4.96
C GLU A 62 1.69 -9.22 5.67
N LYS A 63 2.62 -8.32 5.34
CA LYS A 63 2.62 -6.94 5.88
C LYS A 63 1.46 -6.10 5.38
N ILE A 64 1.02 -6.30 4.14
CA ILE A 64 -0.15 -5.63 3.60
C ILE A 64 -1.41 -6.04 4.37
N GLN A 65 -1.57 -7.33 4.67
CA GLN A 65 -2.67 -7.80 5.51
C GLN A 65 -2.57 -7.17 6.90
N ASP A 66 -1.42 -7.29 7.56
CA ASP A 66 -1.21 -6.76 8.92
C ASP A 66 -1.52 -5.25 9.04
N VAL A 67 -1.14 -4.44 8.03
CA VAL A 67 -1.30 -2.98 8.08
C VAL A 67 -2.67 -2.51 7.58
N PHE A 68 -3.28 -3.22 6.64
CA PHE A 68 -4.44 -2.72 5.89
C PHE A 68 -5.70 -3.59 5.99
N GLU A 69 -5.67 -4.73 6.67
CA GLU A 69 -6.85 -5.61 6.82
C GLU A 69 -8.04 -4.91 7.48
N ASP A 70 -7.78 -4.02 8.44
CA ASP A 70 -8.82 -3.26 9.13
C ASP A 70 -9.36 -2.05 8.32
N TRP A 71 -8.82 -1.79 7.12
CA TRP A 71 -9.28 -0.66 6.32
C TRP A 71 -10.65 -0.93 5.71
N THR A 72 -11.60 -0.07 6.06
CA THR A 72 -12.96 -0.15 5.52
C THR A 72 -13.03 0.27 4.06
N ASP A 73 -14.13 -0.11 3.40
CA ASP A 73 -14.44 0.36 2.05
C ASP A 73 -14.41 1.90 1.92
N VAL A 74 -14.81 2.62 2.98
CA VAL A 74 -14.84 4.08 3.04
C VAL A 74 -13.43 4.65 3.01
N MET A 75 -12.51 4.06 3.79
CA MET A 75 -11.10 4.44 3.77
C MET A 75 -10.52 4.25 2.37
N TRP A 76 -10.76 3.10 1.75
CA TRP A 76 -10.30 2.84 0.37
C TRP A 76 -10.90 3.78 -0.68
N GLN A 77 -12.12 4.28 -0.49
CA GLN A 77 -12.75 5.26 -1.41
C GLN A 77 -12.10 6.64 -1.35
N LYS A 78 -11.51 7.00 -0.20
CA LYS A 78 -10.83 8.28 -0.01
C LYS A 78 -9.45 8.31 -0.68
N VAL A 79 -8.91 7.14 -1.06
CA VAL A 79 -7.58 7.04 -1.67
C VAL A 79 -7.63 7.45 -3.13
N GLU A 80 -6.91 8.51 -3.48
CA GLU A 80 -6.91 9.07 -4.82
C GLU A 80 -6.10 8.24 -5.83
N MET A 81 -6.44 8.39 -7.11
CA MET A 81 -5.81 7.64 -8.19
C MET A 81 -4.28 7.75 -8.28
N PRO A 82 -3.62 8.90 -8.02
CA PRO A 82 -2.16 8.98 -8.05
C PRO A 82 -1.50 8.01 -7.07
N ILE A 83 -1.94 7.95 -5.81
CA ILE A 83 -1.35 7.06 -4.82
C ILE A 83 -1.72 5.60 -5.09
N MET A 84 -2.93 5.33 -5.59
CA MET A 84 -3.32 3.97 -6.00
C MET A 84 -2.45 3.44 -7.13
N LYS A 85 -2.09 4.29 -8.10
CA LYS A 85 -1.16 3.94 -9.17
C LYS A 85 0.24 3.69 -8.62
N PHE A 86 0.73 4.56 -7.74
CA PHE A 86 2.03 4.41 -7.10
C PHE A 86 2.13 3.09 -6.33
N PHE A 87 1.15 2.81 -5.46
CA PHE A 87 1.09 1.58 -4.68
C PHE A 87 1.00 0.34 -5.58
N ARG A 88 0.21 0.40 -6.66
CA ARG A 88 0.15 -0.69 -7.65
C ARG A 88 1.50 -0.94 -8.33
N SER A 89 2.24 0.10 -8.71
CA SER A 89 3.57 -0.06 -9.31
C SER A 89 4.50 -0.80 -8.34
N PHE A 90 4.49 -0.40 -7.07
CA PHE A 90 5.21 -1.12 -6.00
C PHE A 90 4.81 -2.61 -5.92
N LEU A 91 3.51 -2.91 -5.91
CA LEU A 91 3.05 -4.30 -5.86
C LEU A 91 3.56 -5.10 -7.07
N MET A 92 3.50 -4.54 -8.28
CA MET A 92 4.01 -5.19 -9.48
C MET A 92 5.54 -5.40 -9.43
N GLU A 93 6.29 -4.40 -8.99
CA GLU A 93 7.76 -4.43 -8.89
C GLU A 93 8.25 -5.41 -7.81
N SER A 94 7.52 -5.51 -6.69
CA SER A 94 7.79 -6.48 -5.63
C SER A 94 7.45 -7.92 -6.02
N GLY A 95 6.85 -8.14 -7.19
CA GLY A 95 6.36 -9.45 -7.61
C GLY A 95 5.04 -9.88 -6.96
N THR A 96 4.37 -8.96 -6.28
CA THR A 96 3.04 -9.12 -5.69
C THR A 96 1.99 -8.71 -6.72
N TRP A 97 1.67 -9.59 -7.66
CA TRP A 97 0.79 -9.23 -8.77
C TRP A 97 -0.68 -9.23 -8.38
N MET A 98 -1.40 -8.21 -8.85
CA MET A 98 -2.85 -8.13 -8.77
C MET A 98 -3.49 -8.55 -10.08
N LYS A 99 -4.71 -9.11 -10.01
CA LYS A 99 -5.47 -9.43 -11.21
C LYS A 99 -5.77 -8.14 -11.98
N LEU A 100 -5.43 -8.11 -13.27
CA LEU A 100 -5.79 -7.01 -14.17
C LEU A 100 -7.12 -7.34 -14.85
N ASP A 101 -8.19 -7.51 -14.08
CA ASP A 101 -9.52 -7.50 -14.67
C ASP A 101 -10.01 -6.06 -14.83
N ARG A 102 -11.13 -5.85 -15.53
CA ARG A 102 -11.73 -4.52 -15.73
C ARG A 102 -12.23 -3.86 -14.43
N ARG A 103 -11.95 -4.45 -13.27
CA ARG A 103 -12.23 -3.85 -11.97
C ARG A 103 -11.23 -2.73 -11.70
N SER A 104 -11.67 -1.74 -10.94
CA SER A 104 -10.84 -0.60 -10.57
C SER A 104 -9.60 -1.04 -9.78
N VAL A 105 -8.51 -0.27 -9.83
CA VAL A 105 -7.29 -0.53 -9.01
C VAL A 105 -7.67 -0.65 -7.53
N ARG A 106 -8.66 0.14 -7.09
CA ARG A 106 -9.30 0.04 -5.78
C ARG A 106 -9.83 -1.36 -5.49
N GLU A 107 -10.74 -1.87 -6.32
CA GLU A 107 -11.33 -3.18 -6.09
C GLU A 107 -10.27 -4.29 -6.08
N ASN A 108 -9.23 -4.18 -6.91
CA ASN A 108 -8.15 -5.16 -6.90
C ASN A 108 -7.26 -5.07 -5.65
N CYS A 109 -6.96 -3.87 -5.14
CA CYS A 109 -6.27 -3.68 -3.86
C CYS A 109 -7.14 -4.17 -2.69
N VAL A 110 -8.41 -3.78 -2.66
CA VAL A 110 -9.38 -4.20 -1.63
C VAL A 110 -9.58 -5.72 -1.66
N GLU A 111 -9.77 -6.31 -2.84
CA GLU A 111 -9.91 -7.77 -3.02
C GLU A 111 -8.60 -8.49 -2.69
N ALA A 112 -7.44 -7.87 -2.92
CA ALA A 112 -6.16 -8.44 -2.51
C ALA A 112 -6.00 -8.50 -1.00
N ILE A 113 -6.45 -7.45 -0.31
CA ILE A 113 -6.26 -7.28 1.14
C ILE A 113 -7.32 -8.06 1.93
N MET A 114 -8.58 -8.00 1.50
CA MET A 114 -9.73 -8.51 2.25
C MET A 114 -10.02 -10.00 2.02
N ARG A 115 -9.22 -10.72 1.22
CA ARG A 115 -9.44 -12.16 0.98
C ARG A 115 -8.48 -13.02 1.79
N ASP A 116 -9.08 -13.92 2.57
CA ASP A 116 -8.45 -14.97 3.38
C ASP A 116 -7.46 -15.88 2.61
N ARG A 117 -7.59 -15.93 1.27
CA ARG A 117 -6.64 -16.59 0.36
C ARG A 117 -6.48 -15.77 -0.91
N PHE A 118 -5.59 -14.79 -0.86
CA PHE A 118 -5.09 -14.22 -2.10
C PHE A 118 -4.19 -15.24 -2.79
N ARG A 119 -4.51 -15.58 -4.04
CA ARG A 119 -3.57 -16.31 -4.88
C ARG A 119 -2.56 -15.30 -5.39
N MET A 120 -1.34 -15.32 -4.86
CA MET A 120 -0.19 -14.69 -5.50
C MET A 120 -0.14 -15.22 -6.94
N TRP A 121 -0.29 -14.33 -7.92
CA TRP A 121 -0.07 -14.68 -9.32
C TRP A 121 1.40 -14.47 -9.59
N PHE A 122 2.18 -15.54 -9.63
CA PHE A 122 3.57 -15.40 -10.06
C PHE A 122 3.59 -15.20 -11.58
N ASN A 123 4.69 -14.68 -12.14
CA ASN A 123 4.85 -14.55 -13.59
C ASN A 123 4.59 -15.88 -14.35
N SER A 124 4.78 -17.02 -13.67
CA SER A 124 4.46 -18.36 -14.20
C SER A 124 2.96 -18.65 -14.33
N ASP A 125 2.10 -17.97 -13.55
CA ASP A 125 0.65 -18.18 -13.53
C ASP A 125 -0.12 -17.33 -14.57
N LEU A 126 0.55 -16.37 -15.23
CA LEU A 126 -0.04 -15.43 -16.19
C LEU A 126 -0.01 -15.94 -17.65
N LYS A 127 0.27 -17.22 -17.88
CA LYS A 127 0.32 -17.84 -19.22
C LYS A 127 -1.03 -18.35 -19.71
#